data_AF-A0A6J5X6Z0-F1
#
_entry.id   AF-A0A6J5X6Z0-F1
#
_cell.length_a   1.000
_cell.length_b   1.000
_cell.length_c   1.000
_cell.angle_alpha   90.00
_cell.angle_beta   90.00
_cell.angle_gamma   90.00
#
_symmetry.space_group_name_H-M   'P 1'
#
loop_
_entity.id
_entity.type
_entity.pdbx_description
1 polymer ?
#
loop_
_entity_poly.entity_id
_entity_poly.type
_entity_poly.pdbx_seq_one_letter_code
_entity_poly.pdbx_strand_id
1 'polypeptide(L)'
;MLSLTKHIVLEQGNNEVDASDDNDTSPMSINKEVSQSVASQNKRKRGSSDEDRIVTALEKLFEVSGKRMQMVTYAFLKGNEDRSDIAKEVKEMGFCAMDQIKALKVILDKPQTISLFKSLDPDIKKAFVEQSLNEMLEGGNI
;
A
#
# COMPACT_ATOMS: atom_id res chain seq x y z
N MET A 1 5.28 7.74 -23.46
CA MET A 1 6.41 6.87 -23.08
C MET A 1 7.45 7.71 -22.35
N LEU A 2 7.30 7.91 -21.04
CA LEU A 2 8.32 8.60 -20.24
C LEU A 2 9.32 7.58 -19.70
N SER A 3 10.59 7.75 -20.09
CA SER A 3 11.74 6.96 -19.65
C SER A 3 12.10 7.34 -18.21
N LEU A 4 11.90 6.44 -17.26
CA LEU A 4 12.32 6.63 -15.88
C LEU A 4 13.75 6.11 -15.72
N THR A 5 14.70 7.03 -15.77
CA THR A 5 16.13 6.77 -15.57
C THR A 5 16.35 6.32 -14.13
N LYS A 6 16.82 5.07 -13.98
CA LYS A 6 17.32 4.48 -12.73
C LYS A 6 18.59 5.22 -12.31
N HIS A 7 18.63 5.72 -11.08
CA HIS A 7 19.88 6.09 -10.42
C HIS A 7 19.87 5.47 -9.01
N ILE A 8 20.22 4.18 -8.93
CA ILE A 8 20.59 3.55 -7.66
C ILE A 8 22.11 3.71 -7.56
N VAL A 9 22.54 4.60 -6.66
CA VAL A 9 23.94 4.70 -6.26
C VAL A 9 24.25 3.48 -5.39
N LEU A 10 25.03 2.55 -5.95
CA LEU A 10 25.66 1.46 -5.20
C LEU A 10 26.96 2.01 -4.60
N GLU A 11 26.93 2.36 -3.32
CA GLU A 11 28.14 2.62 -2.54
C GLU A 11 28.83 1.30 -2.20
N GLN A 12 30.11 1.24 -2.57
CA GLN A 12 31.03 0.13 -2.41
C GLN A 12 31.43 -0.02 -0.95
N GLY A 13 31.14 -1.18 -0.36
CA GLY A 13 31.80 -1.66 0.86
C GLY A 13 32.77 -2.77 0.49
N ASN A 14 34.02 -2.41 0.21
CA ASN A 14 35.13 -3.34 0.04
C ASN A 14 35.38 -4.08 1.36
N ASN A 15 35.32 -5.41 1.35
CA ASN A 15 36.04 -6.21 2.33
C ASN A 15 36.59 -7.45 1.62
N GLU A 16 37.83 -7.29 1.17
CA GLU A 16 38.70 -8.32 0.65
C GLU A 16 39.22 -9.12 1.87
N VAL A 17 38.81 -10.38 1.99
CA VAL A 17 39.46 -11.36 2.87
C VAL A 17 39.88 -12.54 2.01
N ASP A 18 41.08 -12.40 1.47
CA ASP A 18 41.92 -13.50 1.00
C ASP A 18 42.28 -14.39 2.19
N ALA A 19 41.93 -15.67 2.07
CA ALA A 19 42.58 -16.76 2.79
C ALA A 19 42.35 -18.02 1.96
N SER A 20 43.12 -18.10 0.88
CA SER A 20 43.49 -19.36 0.26
C SER A 20 44.36 -20.14 1.24
N ASP A 21 44.01 -21.36 1.66
CA ASP A 21 45.00 -22.45 1.70
C ASP A 21 44.32 -23.82 1.85
N ASP A 22 44.75 -24.70 0.96
CA ASP A 22 44.41 -26.09 0.84
C ASP A 22 44.97 -26.89 2.03
N ASN A 23 44.25 -27.92 2.48
CA ASN A 23 44.91 -29.13 2.97
C ASN A 23 44.01 -30.35 2.78
N ASP A 24 44.15 -30.90 1.57
CA ASP A 24 43.97 -32.31 1.28
C ASP A 24 44.78 -33.17 2.26
N THR A 25 44.11 -33.83 3.19
CA THR A 25 44.62 -35.08 3.78
C THR A 25 43.58 -36.17 3.57
N SER A 26 43.82 -36.96 2.52
CA SER A 26 43.15 -38.24 2.26
C SER A 26 43.61 -39.32 3.28
N PRO A 27 43.17 -40.59 3.18
CA PRO A 27 42.18 -41.19 4.07
C PRO A 27 42.75 -42.37 4.88
N MET A 28 41.92 -42.95 5.76
CA MET A 28 41.87 -44.38 6.18
C MET A 28 41.70 -44.53 7.69
N SER A 29 40.59 -45.15 8.09
CA SER A 29 40.68 -46.34 8.93
C SER A 29 39.44 -47.20 8.72
N ILE A 30 39.66 -48.33 8.05
CA ILE A 30 38.79 -49.50 8.07
C ILE A 30 38.69 -49.99 9.51
N ASN A 31 37.48 -50.25 10.00
CA ASN A 31 37.24 -51.36 10.92
C ASN A 31 35.82 -51.90 10.67
N LYS A 32 35.79 -53.11 10.09
CA LYS A 32 34.63 -54.00 10.07
C LYS A 32 34.39 -54.47 11.51
N GLU A 33 33.16 -54.37 12.00
CA GLU A 33 32.49 -55.52 12.61
C GLU A 33 30.98 -55.33 12.74
N VAL A 34 30.29 -56.38 12.35
CA VAL A 34 28.84 -56.56 12.33
C VAL A 34 28.34 -56.72 13.76
N SER A 35 27.31 -55.97 14.15
CA SER A 35 26.43 -56.33 15.25
C SER A 35 25.03 -55.76 15.02
N GLN A 36 24.06 -56.60 15.36
CA GLN A 36 22.72 -56.62 14.81
C GLN A 36 21.82 -55.51 15.35
N SER A 37 20.90 -55.13 14.47
CA SER A 37 19.83 -54.18 14.65
C SER A 37 18.93 -54.44 15.86
N VAL A 38 18.76 -53.42 16.70
CA VAL A 38 17.47 -53.12 17.33
C VAL A 38 17.07 -51.72 16.91
N ALA A 39 16.35 -51.65 15.79
CA ALA A 39 15.75 -50.42 15.31
C ALA A 39 14.66 -50.00 16.31
N SER A 40 15.04 -49.15 17.26
CA SER A 40 14.09 -48.40 18.06
C SER A 40 13.28 -47.53 17.10
N GLN A 41 12.03 -47.92 16.85
CA GLN A 41 11.07 -47.14 16.11
C GLN A 41 10.73 -45.88 16.91
N ASN A 42 11.64 -44.92 16.85
CA ASN A 42 11.42 -43.59 17.38
C ASN A 42 10.39 -42.94 16.47
N LYS A 43 9.11 -43.05 16.82
CA LYS A 43 8.01 -42.32 16.18
C LYS A 43 8.29 -40.83 16.36
N ARG A 44 9.03 -40.24 15.43
CA ARG A 44 9.15 -38.78 15.34
C ARG A 44 7.76 -38.26 15.03
N LYS A 45 7.08 -37.75 16.06
CA LYS A 45 5.95 -36.85 15.90
C LYS A 45 6.45 -35.74 14.98
N ARG A 46 6.01 -35.72 13.73
CA ARG A 46 6.22 -34.58 12.83
C ARG A 46 5.52 -33.39 13.49
N GLY A 47 6.23 -32.71 14.38
CA GLY A 47 5.86 -31.36 14.78
C GLY A 47 5.87 -30.51 13.51
N SER A 48 4.96 -29.53 13.45
CA SER A 48 4.88 -28.52 12.40
C SER A 48 6.27 -28.20 11.85
N SER A 49 6.44 -28.40 10.54
CA SER A 49 7.72 -28.16 9.87
C SER A 49 8.10 -26.70 10.10
N ASP A 50 9.40 -26.38 10.21
CA ASP A 50 9.82 -24.99 10.27
C ASP A 50 9.30 -24.19 9.07
N GLU A 51 9.11 -24.86 7.93
CA GLU A 51 8.41 -24.33 6.75
C GLU A 51 6.98 -23.88 7.05
N ASP A 52 6.18 -24.70 7.75
CA ASP A 52 4.79 -24.35 8.12
C ASP A 52 4.75 -23.12 9.04
N ARG A 53 5.74 -23.00 9.93
CA ARG A 53 5.87 -21.86 10.85
C ARG A 53 6.24 -20.58 10.10
N ILE A 54 7.13 -20.69 9.10
CA ILE A 54 7.52 -19.59 8.22
C ILE A 54 6.32 -19.15 7.38
N VAL A 55 5.59 -20.08 6.76
CA VAL A 55 4.39 -19.77 5.96
C VAL A 55 3.35 -19.05 6.81
N THR A 56 3.04 -19.58 8.00
CA THR A 56 2.10 -18.95 8.94
C THR A 56 2.53 -17.54 9.34
N ALA A 57 3.85 -17.31 9.52
CA ALA A 57 4.37 -16.00 9.86
C ALA A 57 4.23 -15.00 8.69
N LEU A 58 4.48 -15.45 7.46
CA LEU A 58 4.31 -14.63 6.25
C LEU A 58 2.84 -14.28 6.00
N GLU A 59 1.93 -15.24 6.13
CA GLU A 59 0.49 -14.99 6.00
C GLU A 59 0.01 -13.90 6.96
N LYS A 60 0.42 -14.01 8.24
CA LYS A 60 0.12 -12.98 9.26
C LYS A 60 0.75 -11.63 8.91
N LEU A 61 1.99 -11.62 8.42
CA LEU A 61 2.67 -10.39 8.00
C LEU A 61 1.91 -9.71 6.87
N PHE A 62 1.51 -10.45 5.84
CA PHE A 62 0.75 -9.92 4.71
C PHE A 62 -0.64 -9.44 5.12
N GLU A 63 -1.33 -10.18 5.99
CA GLU A 63 -2.65 -9.77 6.48
C GLU A 63 -2.56 -8.44 7.25
N VAL A 64 -1.61 -8.33 8.19
CA VAL A 64 -1.42 -7.11 8.98
C VAL A 64 -0.93 -5.96 8.10
N SER A 65 0.00 -6.22 7.18
CA SER A 65 0.53 -5.24 6.24
C SER A 65 -0.56 -4.71 5.31
N GLY A 66 -1.37 -5.59 4.72
CA GLY A 66 -2.49 -5.24 3.86
C GLY A 66 -3.52 -4.36 4.57
N LYS A 67 -3.90 -4.72 5.81
CA LYS A 67 -4.82 -3.89 6.62
C LYS A 67 -4.25 -2.51 6.91
N ARG A 68 -2.97 -2.43 7.31
CA ARG A 68 -2.31 -1.13 7.57
C ARG A 68 -2.24 -0.27 6.32
N MET A 69 -1.89 -0.86 5.18
CA MET A 69 -1.85 -0.15 3.91
C MET A 69 -3.23 0.35 3.49
N GLN A 70 -4.29 -0.45 3.67
CA GLN A 70 -5.66 -0.01 3.43
C GLN A 70 -6.04 1.17 4.33
N MET A 71 -5.65 1.14 5.61
CA MET A 71 -5.88 2.25 6.55
C MET A 71 -5.14 3.53 6.12
N VAL A 72 -3.88 3.42 5.70
CA VAL A 72 -3.10 4.56 5.20
C VAL A 72 -3.73 5.14 3.93
N THR A 73 -4.08 4.29 2.97
CA THR A 73 -4.77 4.72 1.74
C THR A 73 -6.12 5.38 2.04
N TYR A 74 -6.89 4.82 2.97
CA TYR A 74 -8.17 5.40 3.38
C TYR A 74 -7.98 6.77 4.05
N ALA A 75 -6.99 6.91 4.95
CA ALA A 75 -6.68 8.19 5.58
C ALA A 75 -6.26 9.24 4.55
N PHE A 76 -5.46 8.85 3.55
CA PHE A 76 -5.04 9.72 2.46
C PHE A 76 -6.21 10.15 1.57
N LEU A 77 -7.07 9.20 1.18
CA LEU A 77 -8.25 9.48 0.34
C LEU A 77 -9.33 10.29 1.07
N LYS A 78 -9.53 10.02 2.36
CA LYS A 78 -10.56 10.70 3.16
C LYS A 78 -10.22 12.17 3.42
N GLY A 79 -8.93 12.53 3.37
CA GLY A 79 -8.45 13.91 3.43
C GLY A 79 -8.99 14.70 4.62
N ASN A 80 -8.21 14.82 5.70
CA ASN A 80 -8.58 15.70 6.82
C ASN A 80 -8.36 17.20 6.51
N GLU A 81 -8.10 17.54 5.24
CA GLU A 81 -7.80 18.90 4.84
C GLU A 81 -9.00 19.81 5.13
N ASP A 82 -8.71 20.93 5.77
CA ASP A 82 -9.68 21.99 5.91
C ASP A 82 -10.13 22.45 4.51
N ARG A 83 -11.44 22.41 4.28
CA ARG A 83 -12.11 22.84 3.04
C ARG A 83 -12.89 24.13 3.23
N SER A 84 -12.55 24.89 4.28
CA SER A 84 -13.15 26.19 4.58
C SER A 84 -12.98 27.20 3.44
N ASP A 85 -11.90 27.09 2.66
CA ASP A 85 -11.65 27.87 1.45
C ASP A 85 -12.75 27.66 0.40
N ILE A 86 -13.09 26.40 0.10
CA ILE A 86 -14.16 26.04 -0.84
C ILE A 86 -15.52 26.50 -0.30
N ALA A 87 -15.78 26.29 1.00
CA ALA A 87 -17.02 26.74 1.61
C ALA A 87 -17.20 28.27 1.51
N LYS A 88 -16.12 29.03 1.68
CA LYS A 88 -16.13 30.48 1.52
C LYS A 88 -16.40 30.89 0.07
N GLU A 89 -15.73 30.28 -0.90
CA GLU A 89 -15.95 30.56 -2.32
C GLU A 89 -17.40 30.28 -2.73
N VAL A 90 -17.98 29.13 -2.34
CA VAL A 90 -19.37 28.78 -2.63
C VAL A 90 -20.35 29.78 -1.99
N LYS A 91 -20.05 30.27 -0.79
CA LYS A 91 -20.84 31.31 -0.13
C LYS A 91 -20.78 32.64 -0.89
N GLU A 92 -19.61 33.03 -1.37
CA GLU A 92 -19.38 34.27 -2.12
C GLU A 92 -20.11 34.29 -3.49
N MET A 93 -20.45 33.12 -4.05
CA MET A 93 -21.21 33.00 -5.30
C MET A 93 -22.69 33.39 -5.17
N GLY A 94 -23.22 33.53 -3.94
CA GLY A 94 -24.58 34.02 -3.68
C GLY A 94 -25.70 32.97 -3.76
N PHE A 95 -25.37 31.67 -3.71
CA PHE A 95 -26.36 30.59 -3.66
C PHE A 95 -27.17 30.59 -2.35
N CYS A 96 -28.39 30.04 -2.38
CA CYS A 96 -29.16 29.84 -1.14
C CYS A 96 -28.55 28.73 -0.27
N ALA A 97 -28.90 28.66 1.02
CA ALA A 97 -28.30 27.69 1.94
C ALA A 97 -28.42 26.23 1.47
N MET A 98 -29.54 25.84 0.86
CA MET A 98 -29.73 24.48 0.35
C MET A 98 -28.83 24.17 -0.85
N ASP A 99 -28.68 25.14 -1.75
CA ASP A 99 -27.83 25.00 -2.93
C ASP A 99 -26.35 25.02 -2.56
N GLN A 100 -25.96 25.82 -1.56
CA GLN A 100 -24.61 25.75 -0.98
C GLN A 100 -24.31 24.35 -0.44
N ILE A 101 -25.24 23.73 0.29
CA ILE A 101 -25.06 22.36 0.83
C ILE A 101 -24.92 21.34 -0.32
N LYS A 102 -25.77 21.43 -1.35
CA LYS A 102 -25.69 20.53 -2.51
C LYS A 102 -24.40 20.73 -3.29
N ALA A 103 -24.00 21.98 -3.55
CA ALA A 103 -22.76 22.32 -4.23
C ALA A 103 -21.55 21.75 -3.49
N LEU A 104 -21.50 21.93 -2.16
CA LEU A 104 -20.44 21.37 -1.33
C LEU A 104 -20.41 19.85 -1.38
N LYS A 105 -21.58 19.18 -1.37
CA LYS A 105 -21.62 17.72 -1.55
C LYS A 105 -21.01 17.30 -2.89
N VAL A 106 -21.33 17.98 -3.98
CA VAL A 106 -20.78 17.64 -5.31
C VAL A 106 -19.29 17.91 -5.38
N ILE A 107 -18.83 19.08 -4.95
CA ILE A 107 -17.41 19.47 -5.02
C ILE A 107 -16.55 18.56 -4.14
N LEU A 108 -17.04 18.22 -2.95
CA LEU A 108 -16.29 17.43 -1.96
C LEU A 108 -16.46 15.92 -2.10
N ASP A 109 -17.31 15.44 -3.02
CA ASP A 109 -17.54 14.00 -3.24
C ASP A 109 -16.25 13.26 -3.63
N LYS A 110 -15.42 13.90 -4.47
CA LYS A 110 -14.22 13.30 -5.04
C LYS A 110 -13.01 14.23 -4.99
N PRO A 111 -11.80 13.72 -4.67
CA PRO A 111 -10.58 14.53 -4.69
C PRO A 111 -10.31 15.21 -6.04
N GLN A 112 -10.68 14.56 -7.15
CA GLN A 112 -10.51 15.14 -8.49
C GLN A 112 -11.39 16.39 -8.69
N THR A 113 -12.63 16.36 -8.17
CA THR A 113 -13.55 17.50 -8.26
C THR A 113 -13.04 18.69 -7.45
N ILE A 114 -12.46 18.43 -6.28
CA ILE A 114 -11.80 19.47 -5.48
C ILE A 114 -10.67 20.12 -6.27
N SER A 115 -9.76 19.30 -6.82
CA SER A 115 -8.62 19.80 -7.60
C SER A 115 -9.08 20.60 -8.83
N LEU A 116 -10.11 20.11 -9.54
CA LEU A 116 -10.69 20.80 -10.67
C LEU A 116 -11.26 22.15 -10.22
N PHE A 117 -12.16 22.16 -9.24
CA PHE A 117 -12.81 23.37 -8.75
C PHE A 117 -11.81 24.45 -8.32
N LYS A 118 -10.74 24.08 -7.60
CA LYS A 118 -9.69 25.04 -7.20
C LYS A 118 -8.93 25.65 -8.38
N SER A 119 -8.83 24.94 -9.50
CA SER A 119 -8.10 25.38 -10.69
C SER A 119 -8.92 26.28 -11.63
N LEU A 120 -10.23 26.34 -11.47
CA LEU A 120 -11.11 27.12 -12.33
C LEU A 120 -11.04 28.62 -12.00
N ASP A 121 -11.28 29.46 -13.01
CA ASP A 121 -11.49 30.90 -12.80
C ASP A 121 -12.81 31.18 -12.07
N PRO A 122 -12.94 32.29 -11.31
CA PRO A 122 -14.13 32.58 -10.50
C PRO A 122 -15.46 32.49 -11.27
N ASP A 123 -15.50 33.03 -12.50
CA ASP A 123 -16.70 33.01 -13.34
C ASP A 123 -17.08 31.57 -13.75
N ILE A 124 -16.07 30.73 -14.02
CA ILE A 124 -16.25 29.33 -14.42
C ILE A 124 -16.64 28.47 -13.21
N LYS A 125 -16.12 28.76 -12.01
CA LYS A 125 -16.50 28.06 -10.78
C LYS A 125 -17.99 28.15 -10.51
N LYS A 126 -18.57 29.34 -10.69
CA LYS A 126 -20.00 29.54 -10.49
C LYS A 126 -20.83 28.75 -11.50
N ALA A 127 -20.48 28.82 -12.79
CA ALA A 127 -21.16 28.07 -13.84
C ALA A 127 -21.06 26.55 -13.63
N PHE A 128 -19.89 26.06 -13.18
CA PHE A 128 -19.68 24.66 -12.83
C PHE A 128 -20.64 24.19 -11.71
N VAL A 129 -20.82 25.00 -10.67
CA VAL A 129 -21.75 24.69 -9.58
C VAL A 129 -23.19 24.72 -10.05
N GLU A 130 -23.59 25.73 -10.83
CA GLU A 130 -24.94 25.83 -11.39
C GLU A 130 -25.29 24.62 -12.27
N GLN A 131 -24.37 24.23 -13.16
CA GLN A 131 -24.52 23.02 -13.98
C GLN A 131 -24.67 21.78 -13.10
N SER A 132 -23.79 21.61 -12.11
CA SER A 132 -23.82 20.47 -11.19
C SER A 132 -25.14 20.36 -10.42
N LEU A 133 -25.71 21.50 -10.01
CA LEU A 133 -26.98 21.55 -9.30
C LEU A 133 -28.17 21.21 -10.22
N ASN A 134 -28.13 21.65 -11.48
CA ASN A 134 -29.16 21.31 -12.47
C ASN A 134 -29.15 19.82 -12.81
N GLU A 135 -27.97 19.22 -12.99
CA GLU A 135 -27.84 17.78 -13.25
C GLU A 135 -28.40 16.93 -12.09
N MET A 136 -28.25 17.39 -10.84
CA MET A 136 -28.87 16.74 -9.67
C MET A 136 -30.41 16.80 -9.68
N LEU A 137 -31.00 17.82 -10.29
CA LEU A 137 -32.46 17.95 -10.40
C LEU A 137 -33.03 17.06 -11.50
N GLU A 138 -32.27 16.85 -12.58
CA GLU A 138 -32.68 15.98 -13.69
C GLU A 138 -32.47 14.48 -13.38
N GLY A 139 -31.52 14.14 -12.51
CA GLY A 139 -31.26 12.75 -12.08
C GLY A 139 -32.18 12.19 -10.99
N GLY A 140 -33.12 12.99 -10.47
CA GLY A 140 -33.98 12.66 -9.31
C GLY A 140 -35.30 11.96 -9.63
N ASN A 141 -35.36 11.17 -10.71
CA ASN A 141 -36.57 10.45 -11.12
C ASN A 141 -36.29 8.94 -11.17
N ILE A 142 -36.20 8.30 -10.00
CA ILE A 142 -36.32 6.84 -9.82
C ILE A 142 -37.08 6.54 -8.54
#